data_AF-A0A7C1CI08-F1
#
_entry.id   AF-A0A7C1CI08-F1
#
_cell.length_a   1.000
_cell.length_b   1.000
_cell.length_c   1.000
_cell.angle_alpha   90.00
_cell.angle_beta   90.00
_cell.angle_gamma   90.00
#
_symmetry.space_group_name_H-M   'P 1'
#
loop_
_entity.id
_entity.type
_entity.pdbx_description
1 polymer ?
#
loop_
_entity_poly.entity_id
_entity_poly.type
_entity_poly.pdbx_seq_one_letter_code
_entity_poly.pdbx_strand_id
1 'polypeptide(L)'
;MRRYNIYATVPSVGKYELIKENLCPCGIQEEDYWNECFTWEELKTIIPSLRANGWKVRVEPISEEDCIGKMHIFSFTYGVNHDFKLLRIEALRIIMVRDYGVQKSQKQRLGPFRY
;
A
#
# COMPACT_ATOMS: atom_id res chain seq x y z
N MET A 1 -3.23 -17.22 -4.17
CA MET A 1 -2.85 -16.44 -5.40
C MET A 1 -1.83 -15.37 -5.00
N ARG A 2 -0.98 -14.81 -5.88
CA ARG A 2 -0.07 -13.72 -5.44
C ARG A 2 -0.78 -12.36 -5.49
N ARG A 3 -0.69 -11.60 -4.41
CA ARG A 3 -1.18 -10.23 -4.29
C ARG A 3 -0.02 -9.26 -4.10
N TYR A 4 -0.29 -7.96 -4.24
CA TYR A 4 0.74 -6.95 -4.23
C TYR A 4 0.31 -5.69 -3.49
N ASN A 5 1.22 -5.15 -2.67
CA ASN A 5 1.12 -3.79 -2.19
C ASN A 5 1.79 -2.84 -3.18
N ILE A 6 1.21 -1.65 -3.31
CA ILE A 6 1.75 -0.61 -4.17
C ILE A 6 2.03 0.62 -3.33
N TYR A 7 3.24 1.15 -3.48
CA TYR A 7 3.64 2.42 -2.92
C TYR A 7 3.93 3.40 -4.05
N ALA A 8 3.31 4.56 -4.01
CA ALA A 8 3.54 5.65 -4.96
C ALA A 8 4.28 6.79 -4.26
N THR A 9 5.39 7.25 -4.85
CA THR A 9 6.07 8.48 -4.45
C THR A 9 5.71 9.58 -5.44
N VAL A 10 4.99 10.58 -4.96
CA VAL A 10 4.60 11.77 -5.72
C VAL A 10 5.63 12.85 -5.45
N PRO A 11 6.31 13.38 -6.49
CA PRO A 11 7.26 14.47 -6.33
C PRO A 11 6.65 15.64 -5.56
N SER A 12 7.39 16.21 -4.62
CA SER A 12 6.98 17.37 -3.79
C SER A 12 5.82 17.14 -2.81
N VAL A 13 5.14 15.98 -2.84
CA VAL A 13 4.01 15.69 -1.95
C VAL A 13 4.37 14.63 -0.90
N GLY A 14 5.04 13.55 -1.32
CA GLY A 14 5.51 12.50 -0.41
C GLY A 14 5.23 11.09 -0.91
N LYS A 15 5.29 10.14 0.02
CA LYS A 15 5.03 8.72 -0.22
C LYS A 15 3.61 8.38 0.17
N TYR A 16 3.00 7.51 -0.61
CA TYR A 16 1.63 7.04 -0.44
C TYR A 16 1.60 5.54 -0.57
N GLU A 17 0.89 4.88 0.33
CA GLU A 17 0.42 3.52 0.14
C GLU A 17 -0.90 3.57 -0.63
N LEU A 18 -1.04 2.70 -1.62
CA LEU A 18 -2.28 2.55 -2.37
C LEU A 18 -3.00 1.32 -1.83
N ILE A 19 -4.29 1.49 -1.56
CA ILE A 19 -5.19 0.47 -1.04
C ILE A 19 -6.36 0.38 -2.02
N LYS A 20 -6.74 -0.84 -2.43
CA LYS A 20 -7.95 -1.02 -3.23
C LYS A 20 -9.17 -0.91 -2.30
N GLU A 21 -10.18 -0.14 -2.68
CA GLU A 21 -11.41 -0.06 -1.91
C GLU A 21 -12.10 -1.44 -1.85
N ASN A 22 -12.31 -1.96 -0.63
CA ASN A 22 -13.13 -3.14 -0.40
C ASN A 22 -14.60 -2.74 -0.23
N LEU A 23 -15.42 -3.05 -1.24
CA LEU A 23 -16.84 -2.69 -1.27
C LEU A 23 -17.71 -3.58 -0.38
N CYS A 24 -17.22 -4.77 -0.01
CA CYS A 24 -17.95 -5.75 0.79
C CYS A 24 -17.04 -6.29 1.89
N PRO A 25 -16.77 -5.51 2.95
CA PRO A 25 -15.97 -5.97 4.06
C PRO A 25 -16.68 -7.12 4.78
N CYS A 26 -15.98 -8.25 4.95
CA CYS A 26 -16.47 -9.43 5.64
C CYS A 26 -16.36 -9.29 7.17
N GLY A 27 -15.57 -8.32 7.64
CA GLY A 27 -15.27 -8.12 9.06
C GLY A 27 -14.12 -9.00 9.57
N ILE A 28 -13.59 -9.86 8.72
CA ILE A 28 -12.39 -10.67 8.99
C ILE A 28 -11.20 -9.89 8.43
N GLN A 29 -10.36 -9.37 9.33
CA GLN A 29 -9.29 -8.43 8.99
C GLN A 29 -8.32 -8.96 7.93
N GLU A 30 -7.97 -10.23 8.00
CA GLU A 30 -7.03 -10.86 7.06
C GLU A 30 -7.63 -10.99 5.66
N GLU A 31 -8.91 -11.38 5.58
CA GLU A 31 -9.64 -11.50 4.32
C GLU A 31 -9.90 -10.12 3.71
N ASP A 32 -10.28 -9.14 4.53
CA ASP A 32 -10.49 -7.77 4.09
C ASP A 32 -9.19 -7.16 3.56
N TYR A 33 -8.07 -7.33 4.27
CA TYR A 33 -6.75 -6.93 3.80
C TYR A 33 -6.35 -7.61 2.48
N TRP A 34 -6.63 -8.92 2.35
CA TRP A 34 -6.36 -9.65 1.13
C TRP A 34 -7.16 -9.13 -0.07
N ASN A 35 -8.39 -8.70 0.17
CA ASN A 35 -9.28 -8.10 -0.83
C ASN A 35 -8.86 -6.67 -1.21
N GLU A 36 -8.24 -5.95 -0.28
CA GLU A 36 -7.67 -4.61 -0.47
C GLU A 36 -6.32 -4.62 -1.22
N CYS A 37 -5.66 -5.78 -1.31
CA CYS A 37 -4.43 -5.94 -2.09
C CYS A 37 -4.69 -6.10 -3.59
N PHE A 38 -3.74 -5.60 -4.41
CA PHE A 38 -3.86 -5.65 -5.86
C PHE A 38 -3.48 -7.00 -6.45
N THR A 39 -4.17 -7.38 -7.51
CA THR A 39 -3.83 -8.53 -8.36
C THR A 39 -2.86 -8.13 -9.47
N TRP A 40 -2.23 -9.13 -10.10
CA TRP A 40 -1.34 -8.89 -11.24
C TRP A 40 -2.04 -8.22 -12.43
N GLU A 41 -3.32 -8.51 -12.66
CA GLU A 41 -4.08 -7.91 -13.76
C GLU A 41 -4.31 -6.41 -13.51
N GLU A 42 -4.70 -6.05 -12.30
CA GLU A 42 -4.91 -4.65 -11.89
C GLU A 42 -3.61 -3.83 -11.95
N LEU A 43 -2.47 -4.45 -11.61
CA LEU A 43 -1.16 -3.79 -11.72
C LEU A 43 -0.82 -3.36 -13.14
N LYS A 44 -1.19 -4.15 -14.14
CA LYS A 44 -0.94 -3.82 -15.56
C LYS A 44 -1.67 -2.55 -15.99
N THR A 45 -2.80 -2.25 -15.36
CA THR A 45 -3.59 -1.04 -15.62
C THR A 45 -3.12 0.14 -14.78
N ILE A 46 -2.90 -0.09 -13.48
CA ILE A 46 -2.61 0.98 -12.52
C ILE A 46 -1.20 1.53 -12.72
N ILE A 47 -0.18 0.67 -12.85
CA ILE A 47 1.22 1.11 -12.89
C ILE A 47 1.48 2.07 -14.06
N PRO A 48 1.04 1.80 -15.30
CA PRO A 48 1.22 2.75 -16.41
C PRO A 48 0.51 4.08 -16.15
N SER A 49 -0.72 4.05 -15.63
CA SER A 49 -1.48 5.27 -15.31
C SER A 49 -0.77 6.15 -14.28
N LEU A 50 -0.24 5.55 -13.22
CA LEU A 50 0.52 6.28 -12.19
C LEU A 50 1.83 6.84 -12.74
N ARG A 51 2.54 6.07 -13.58
CA ARG A 51 3.80 6.50 -14.20
C ARG A 51 3.58 7.61 -15.23
N ALA A 52 2.48 7.59 -15.97
CA ALA A 52 2.09 8.66 -16.89
C ALA A 52 1.88 9.99 -16.15
N ASN A 53 1.41 9.95 -14.90
CA ASN A 53 1.31 11.11 -14.02
C ASN A 53 2.65 11.52 -13.36
N GLY A 54 3.77 10.90 -13.75
CA GLY A 54 5.11 11.20 -13.23
C GLY A 54 5.40 10.62 -11.84
N TRP A 55 4.58 9.68 -11.35
CA TRP A 55 4.77 9.10 -10.01
C TRP A 55 5.77 7.94 -10.05
N LYS A 56 6.61 7.85 -9.02
CA LYS A 56 7.51 6.69 -8.85
C LYS A 56 6.77 5.59 -8.11
N VAL A 57 6.65 4.42 -8.73
CA VAL A 57 5.88 3.29 -8.19
C VAL A 57 6.82 2.17 -7.72
N ARG A 58 6.60 1.68 -6.49
CA ARG A 58 7.23 0.49 -5.93
C ARG A 58 6.14 -0.55 -5.68
N VAL A 59 6.38 -1.77 -6.12
CA VAL A 59 5.46 -2.90 -5.96
C VAL A 59 6.12 -3.94 -5.08
N GLU A 60 5.42 -4.41 -4.06
CA GLU A 60 5.90 -5.44 -3.15
C GLU A 60 4.97 -6.65 -3.21
N PRO A 61 5.49 -7.86 -3.52
CA PRO A 61 4.67 -9.06 -3.50
C PRO A 61 4.31 -9.42 -2.05
N ILE A 62 3.10 -9.93 -1.88
CA ILE A 62 2.55 -10.36 -0.59
C ILE A 62 1.98 -11.77 -0.75
N SER A 63 2.40 -12.63 0.16
CA SER A 63 1.82 -13.95 0.41
C SER A 63 0.70 -13.85 1.44
N GLU A 64 -0.21 -14.82 1.46
CA GLU A 64 -1.29 -14.92 2.45
C GLU A 64 -0.71 -14.97 3.87
N GLU A 65 0.41 -15.67 4.06
CA GLU A 65 1.17 -15.75 5.32
C GLU A 65 1.71 -14.39 5.81
N ASP A 66 2.08 -13.50 4.88
CA ASP A 66 2.60 -12.16 5.19
C ASP A 66 1.49 -11.15 5.56
N CYS A 67 0.22 -11.49 5.31
CA CYS A 67 -0.92 -10.60 5.53
C CYS A 67 -1.17 -10.36 7.03
N ILE A 68 -0.90 -11.36 7.85
CA ILE A 68 -1.12 -11.36 9.31
C ILE A 68 -0.34 -10.21 9.99
N GLY A 69 0.79 -9.76 9.42
CA GLY A 69 1.63 -8.69 9.98
C GLY A 69 1.75 -7.43 9.13
N LYS A 70 1.18 -7.39 7.93
CA LYS A 70 1.27 -6.25 6.99
C LYS A 70 0.00 -5.42 6.89
N MET A 71 -0.95 -5.67 7.80
CA MET A 71 -2.17 -4.87 7.99
C MET A 71 -1.91 -3.42 7.60
N HIS A 72 -2.64 -2.95 6.57
CA HIS A 72 -2.66 -1.54 6.22
C HIS A 72 -2.86 -0.80 7.52
N ILE A 73 -1.92 0.08 7.86
CA ILE A 73 -1.85 0.72 9.18
C ILE A 73 -3.26 1.21 9.49
N PHE A 74 -3.86 0.58 10.51
CA PHE A 74 -5.26 0.64 10.92
C PHE A 74 -5.69 2.09 11.23
N SER A 75 -5.92 2.88 10.18
CA SER A 75 -6.06 4.33 10.31
C SER A 75 -7.37 4.86 9.75
N PHE A 76 -8.04 4.10 8.89
CA PHE A 76 -9.35 4.48 8.39
C PHE A 76 -10.46 4.27 9.44
N THR A 77 -10.24 3.37 10.40
CA THR A 77 -11.22 3.00 11.44
C THR A 77 -11.00 3.67 12.80
N TYR A 78 -9.80 4.23 13.10
CA TYR A 78 -9.46 4.71 14.45
C TYR A 78 -9.02 6.18 14.57
N GLY A 79 -9.43 7.05 13.64
CA GLY A 79 -9.42 8.51 13.89
C GLY A 79 -8.04 9.17 13.99
N VAL A 80 -6.99 8.55 13.43
CA VAL A 80 -5.70 9.21 13.28
C VAL A 80 -5.78 10.12 12.04
N ASN A 81 -5.29 11.37 12.13
CA ASN A 81 -5.27 12.34 11.02
C ASN A 81 -4.37 11.84 9.89
N HIS A 82 -4.91 11.05 8.95
CA HIS A 82 -4.21 10.68 7.74
C HIS A 82 -4.68 11.58 6.59
N ASP A 83 -3.72 12.20 5.91
CA ASP A 83 -3.94 12.74 4.58
C ASP A 83 -4.30 11.57 3.64
N PHE A 84 -5.59 11.31 3.46
CA PHE A 84 -6.08 10.34 2.48
C PHE A 84 -6.64 11.04 1.24
N LYS A 85 -6.46 10.40 0.08
CA LYS A 85 -7.06 10.85 -1.18
C LYS A 85 -7.69 9.67 -1.88
N LEU A 86 -8.87 9.89 -2.44
CA LEU A 86 -9.53 8.91 -3.29
C LEU A 86 -9.12 9.16 -4.74
N LEU A 87 -8.63 8.12 -5.39
CA LEU A 87 -8.25 8.12 -6.80
C LEU A 87 -9.10 7.08 -7.51
N ARG A 88 -9.65 7.43 -8.67
CA ARG A 88 -10.33 6.48 -9.53
C ARG A 88 -9.49 6.26 -10.78
N ILE A 89 -9.03 5.02 -10.98
CA ILE A 89 -8.36 4.61 -12.21
C ILE A 89 -9.24 3.54 -12.86
N GLU A 90 -9.81 3.86 -14.02
CA GLU A 90 -10.78 3.03 -14.72
C GLU A 90 -11.98 2.63 -13.81
N ALA A 91 -12.14 1.32 -13.57
CA ALA A 91 -13.16 0.75 -12.70
C ALA A 91 -12.70 0.60 -11.23
N LEU A 92 -11.43 0.85 -10.93
CA LEU A 92 -10.86 0.68 -9.60
C LEU A 92 -10.90 1.98 -8.82
N ARG A 93 -11.41 1.88 -7.60
CA ARG A 93 -11.33 2.94 -6.59
C ARG A 93 -10.16 2.63 -5.67
N ILE A 94 -9.23 3.55 -5.62
CA ILE A 94 -7.96 3.43 -4.93
C ILE A 94 -7.92 4.48 -3.84
N ILE A 95 -7.70 4.05 -2.62
CA ILE A 95 -7.48 4.91 -1.48
C ILE A 95 -5.97 5.12 -1.38
N MET A 96 -5.53 6.36 -1.51
CA MET A 96 -4.16 6.76 -1.27
C MET A 96 -4.03 7.21 0.17
N VAL A 97 -3.21 6.52 0.95
CA VAL A 97 -2.93 6.91 2.34
C VAL A 97 -1.49 7.42 2.40
N ARG A 98 -1.29 8.63 2.92
CA ARG A 98 0.05 9.18 3.06
C ARG A 98 0.86 8.31 4.03
N ASP A 99 1.94 7.75 3.51
CA ASP A 99 2.91 6.98 4.29
C ASP A 99 3.87 7.98 4.95
N TYR A 100 3.55 8.37 6.19
CA TYR A 100 4.45 9.19 7.02
C TYR A 100 5.65 8.40 7.55
N GLY A 101 5.74 7.11 7.20
CA GLY A 101 6.67 6.19 7.82
C GLY A 101 6.28 5.95 9.27
N VAL A 102 5.51 4.90 9.53
CA VAL A 102 5.88 4.11 10.70
C VAL A 102 7.30 3.67 10.37
N GLN A 103 8.29 4.07 11.19
CA GLN A 103 9.63 3.50 11.12
C GLN A 103 9.45 1.98 11.27
N LYS A 104 9.20 1.27 10.16
CA LYS A 104 9.49 -0.16 10.04
C LYS A 104 10.97 -0.18 10.32
N SER A 105 11.27 -0.54 11.58
CA SER A 105 12.59 -0.59 12.18
C SER A 105 13.60 -0.73 11.06
N GLN A 106 14.31 0.37 10.81
CA GLN A 106 15.48 0.35 9.95
C GLN A 106 16.24 -0.86 10.48
N LYS A 107 16.29 -1.96 9.72
CA LYS A 107 17.12 -3.11 10.07
C LYS A 107 18.47 -2.47 10.27
N GLN A 108 18.86 -2.26 11.52
CA GLN A 108 20.21 -1.86 11.85
C GLN A 108 21.01 -2.94 11.18
N ARG A 109 21.67 -2.57 10.08
CA ARG A 109 22.87 -3.27 9.71
C ARG A 109 23.80 -2.99 10.88
N LEU A 110 23.71 -3.83 11.91
CA LEU A 110 24.88 -4.25 12.67
C LEU A 110 25.76 -4.91 11.61
N GLY A 111 26.45 -4.08 10.83
CA GLY A 111 27.69 -4.51 10.24
C GLY A 111 28.56 -4.86 11.44
N PRO A 112 29.01 -6.12 11.59
CA PRO A 112 30.12 -6.33 12.48
C PRO A 112 31.29 -5.54 11.87
N PHE A 113 32.07 -4.88 12.72
CA PHE A 113 33.42 -4.35 12.51
C PHE A 113 33.64 -2.83 12.63
N ARG A 114 34.40 -2.52 13.71
CA ARG A 114 35.55 -1.61 13.84
C ARG A 114 35.22 -0.12 14.01
N TYR A 115 35.48 0.44 15.20
CA TYR A 115 36.81 0.88 15.68
C TYR A 115 36.89 0.74 17.20
#